data_AF-A0A9D6VL70-F1
#
_entry.id   AF-A0A9D6VL70-F1
#
_cell.length_a   1.000
_cell.length_b   1.000
_cell.length_c   1.000
_cell.angle_alpha   90.00
_cell.angle_beta   90.00
_cell.angle_gamma   90.00
#
_symmetry.space_group_name_H-M   'P 1'
#
loop_
_entity.id
_entity.type
_entity.pdbx_description
1 polymer ?
#
loop_
_entity_poly.entity_id
_entity_poly.type
_entity_poly.pdbx_seq_one_letter_code
_entity_poly.pdbx_strand_id
1 'polypeptide(L)'
;MTKKRQLTMLNHISIDSKVCHGQACIKGTRIPVHQILHMLANGYTVDELLEEYPTITRKDIFACIEYAAELTEEQIIPDEIVARGYLQMKISLR
;
A
#
# COMPACT_ATOMS: atom_id res chain seq x y z
N MET A 1 -2.08 20.33 3.28
CA MET A 1 -1.58 20.18 1.89
C MET A 1 -1.21 18.73 1.54
N THR A 2 -0.98 17.83 2.49
CA THR A 2 -0.47 16.46 2.28
C THR A 2 -1.49 15.51 1.64
N LYS A 3 -2.75 15.51 2.11
CA LYS A 3 -3.80 14.54 1.72
C LYS A 3 -4.21 14.57 0.23
N LYS A 4 -4.04 15.72 -0.46
CA LYS A 4 -4.41 15.85 -1.89
C LYS A 4 -3.36 15.28 -2.84
N ARG A 5 -2.07 15.29 -2.44
CA ARG A 5 -0.98 14.65 -3.19
C ARG A 5 -1.09 13.12 -3.14
N GLN A 6 -1.46 12.59 -1.98
CA GLN A 6 -1.59 11.15 -1.70
C GLN A 6 -2.63 10.45 -2.58
N LEU A 7 -3.81 11.05 -2.73
CA LEU A 7 -4.85 10.57 -3.66
C LEU A 7 -4.45 10.55 -5.14
N THR A 8 -3.39 11.28 -5.53
CA THR A 8 -2.98 11.39 -6.94
C THR A 8 -2.10 10.21 -7.36
N MET A 9 -1.24 9.71 -6.47
CA MET A 9 -0.28 8.66 -6.77
C MET A 9 -0.90 7.27 -6.78
N LEU A 10 -1.87 6.97 -5.90
CA LEU A 10 -2.58 5.69 -5.92
C LEU A 10 -3.25 5.37 -7.26
N ASN A 11 -3.57 6.38 -8.09
CA ASN A 11 -4.12 6.18 -9.43
C ASN A 11 -3.16 5.44 -10.38
N HIS A 12 -1.89 5.32 -10.02
CA HIS A 12 -0.88 4.53 -10.72
C HIS A 12 -0.90 3.05 -10.32
N ILE A 13 -1.63 2.66 -9.28
CA ILE A 13 -1.79 1.26 -8.86
C ILE A 13 -3.16 0.76 -9.32
N SER A 14 -3.18 -0.47 -9.83
CA SER A 14 -4.38 -1.16 -10.28
C SER A 14 -4.50 -2.50 -9.57
N ILE A 15 -5.71 -2.81 -9.10
CA ILE A 15 -6.07 -4.10 -8.54
C ILE A 15 -7.21 -4.62 -9.42
N ASP A 16 -6.94 -5.67 -10.18
CA ASP A 16 -7.94 -6.31 -11.04
C ASP A 16 -7.88 -7.82 -10.79
N SER A 17 -9.01 -8.44 -10.45
CA SER A 17 -9.10 -9.89 -10.21
C SER A 17 -8.68 -10.72 -11.43
N LYS A 18 -8.73 -10.13 -12.62
CA LYS A 18 -8.30 -10.76 -13.89
C LYS A 18 -6.80 -10.58 -14.17
N VAL A 19 -6.09 -9.75 -13.40
CA VAL A 19 -4.65 -9.47 -13.57
C VAL A 19 -3.91 -9.90 -12.30
N CYS A 20 -2.90 -10.76 -12.45
CA CYS A 20 -2.11 -11.26 -11.32
C CYS A 20 -2.96 -11.77 -10.14
N HIS A 21 -4.09 -12.42 -10.42
CA HIS A 21 -5.00 -12.98 -9.41
C HIS A 21 -5.50 -11.95 -8.37
N GLY A 22 -5.66 -10.69 -8.76
CA GLY A 22 -6.10 -9.62 -7.84
C GLY A 22 -4.97 -9.00 -7.02
N GLN A 23 -3.71 -9.24 -7.37
CA GLN A 23 -2.59 -8.54 -6.77
C GLN A 23 -2.52 -7.07 -7.25
N ALA A 24 -2.13 -6.18 -6.34
CA ALA A 24 -1.85 -4.79 -6.68
C ALA A 24 -0.65 -4.72 -7.63
N CYS A 25 -0.87 -4.14 -8.81
CA CYS A 25 0.13 -3.99 -9.87
C CYS A 25 0.24 -2.53 -10.31
N ILE A 26 1.39 -2.16 -10.85
CA ILE A 26 1.53 -0.85 -11.53
C ILE A 26 0.61 -0.86 -12.76
N LYS A 27 -0.20 0.20 -12.90
CA LYS A 27 -1.23 0.33 -13.94
C LYS A 27 -0.62 0.23 -15.33
N GLY A 28 -1.22 -0.59 -16.18
CA GLY A 28 -0.73 -0.85 -17.54
C GLY A 28 0.43 -1.86 -17.59
N THR A 29 0.83 -2.44 -16.46
CA THR A 29 1.85 -3.48 -16.39
C THR A 29 1.33 -4.72 -15.65
N ARG A 30 2.12 -5.79 -15.66
CA ARG A 30 1.94 -6.96 -14.78
C ARG A 30 3.01 -7.02 -13.69
N ILE A 31 3.57 -5.88 -13.33
CA ILE A 31 4.60 -5.78 -12.30
C ILE A 31 3.90 -5.54 -10.96
N PRO A 32 3.95 -6.51 -10.03
CA PRO A 32 3.25 -6.39 -8.77
C PRO A 32 3.99 -5.45 -7.81
N VAL A 33 3.23 -4.72 -6.99
CA VAL A 33 3.76 -3.73 -6.04
C VAL A 33 4.78 -4.34 -5.08
N HIS A 34 4.51 -5.55 -4.58
CA HIS A 34 5.42 -6.24 -3.66
C HIS A 34 6.79 -6.53 -4.26
N GLN A 35 6.89 -6.72 -5.59
CA GLN A 35 8.17 -6.99 -6.26
C GLN A 35 9.08 -5.75 -6.17
N ILE A 36 8.53 -4.58 -6.46
CA ILE A 36 9.25 -3.31 -6.36
C ILE A 36 9.72 -3.07 -4.92
N LEU A 37 8.85 -3.31 -3.94
CA LEU A 37 9.17 -3.16 -2.52
C LEU A 37 10.25 -4.14 -2.06
N HIS A 38 10.22 -5.40 -2.53
CA HIS A 38 11.29 -6.37 -2.23
C HIS A 38 12.63 -5.96 -2.83
N MET A 39 12.66 -5.43 -4.05
CA MET A 39 13.91 -4.95 -4.65
C MET A 39 14.48 -3.77 -3.87
N LEU A 40 13.64 -2.79 -3.51
CA LEU A 40 14.04 -1.69 -2.63
C LEU A 40 14.57 -2.20 -1.28
N ALA A 41 13.90 -3.18 -0.68
CA ALA A 41 14.34 -3.79 0.58
C ALA A 41 15.69 -4.53 0.45
N ASN A 42 16.00 -5.05 -0.74
CA ASN A 42 17.29 -5.67 -1.06
C ASN A 42 18.38 -4.65 -1.42
N GLY A 43 18.10 -3.34 -1.31
CA GLY A 43 19.08 -2.28 -1.52
C GLY A 43 19.14 -1.74 -2.95
N TYR A 44 18.22 -2.13 -3.83
CA TYR A 44 18.15 -1.54 -5.17
C TYR A 44 17.79 -0.06 -5.08
N THR A 45 18.45 0.74 -5.90
CA THR A 45 18.13 2.14 -6.11
C THR A 45 16.95 2.29 -7.07
N VAL A 46 16.32 3.46 -7.04
CA VAL A 46 15.24 3.81 -7.97
C VAL A 46 15.74 3.78 -9.43
N ASP A 47 16.99 4.15 -9.68
CA ASP A 47 17.57 4.16 -11.02
C ASP A 47 17.78 2.75 -11.57
N GLU A 48 18.33 1.83 -10.75
CA GLU A 48 18.45 0.41 -11.12
C GLU A 48 17.08 -0.24 -11.40
N LEU A 49 16.04 0.15 -10.65
CA LEU A 49 14.67 -0.29 -10.91
C LEU A 49 14.12 0.19 -12.26
N LEU A 50 14.48 1.39 -12.71
CA LEU A 50 14.08 1.91 -14.01
C LEU A 50 14.88 1.29 -15.16
N GLU A 51 16.12 0.89 -14.90
CA GLU A 51 16.92 0.12 -15.85
C GLU A 51 16.36 -1.30 -16.04
N GLU A 52 15.99 -1.96 -14.94
CA GLU A 52 15.38 -3.31 -14.97
C GLU A 52 13.96 -3.29 -15.57
N TYR A 53 13.19 -2.24 -15.29
CA TYR A 53 11.84 -2.05 -15.80
C TYR A 53 11.69 -0.73 -16.57
N PRO A 54 12.13 -0.66 -17.84
CA PRO A 54 12.06 0.57 -18.64
C PRO A 54 10.65 1.10 -18.91
N THR A 55 9.63 0.27 -18.65
CA THR A 55 8.22 0.60 -18.88
C THR A 55 7.58 1.33 -17.69
N ILE A 56 8.25 1.40 -16.54
CA ILE A 56 7.74 2.12 -15.37
C ILE A 56 8.45 3.45 -15.20
N THR A 57 7.82 4.36 -14.47
CA THR A 57 8.36 5.68 -14.17
C THR A 57 8.68 5.80 -12.68
N ARG A 58 9.48 6.80 -12.31
CA ARG A 58 9.73 7.13 -10.90
C ARG A 58 8.42 7.34 -10.10
N LYS A 59 7.39 7.89 -10.74
CA LYS A 59 6.08 8.09 -10.10
C LYS A 59 5.41 6.77 -9.74
N ASP A 60 5.56 5.75 -10.58
CA ASP A 60 4.99 4.43 -10.31
C ASP A 60 5.67 3.76 -9.11
N ILE A 61 7.00 3.90 -9.00
CA ILE A 61 7.76 3.41 -7.85
C ILE A 61 7.32 4.11 -6.56
N PHE A 62 7.17 5.44 -6.58
CA PHE A 62 6.67 6.15 -5.40
C PHE A 62 5.22 5.81 -5.06
N ALA A 63 4.37 5.55 -6.06
CA ALA A 63 3.01 5.05 -5.83
C ALA A 63 3.01 3.67 -5.16
N CYS A 64 3.95 2.78 -5.49
CA CYS A 64 4.12 1.50 -4.78
C CYS A 64 4.43 1.70 -3.30
N ILE A 65 5.33 2.64 -2.97
CA ILE A 65 5.70 2.95 -1.59
C ILE A 65 4.53 3.56 -0.83
N GLU A 66 3.81 4.51 -1.45
CA GLU A 66 2.65 5.16 -0.84
C GLU A 66 1.51 4.17 -0.60
N TYR A 67 1.26 3.26 -1.54
CA TYR A 67 0.31 2.16 -1.36
C TYR A 67 0.68 1.28 -0.15
N ALA A 68 1.96 0.93 0.02
CA ALA A 68 2.40 0.16 1.19
C ALA A 68 2.29 0.96 2.51
N ALA A 69 2.58 2.26 2.48
CA ALA A 69 2.41 3.13 3.63
C ALA A 69 0.94 3.18 4.08
N GLU A 70 -0.01 3.30 3.16
CA GLU A 70 -1.44 3.29 3.49
C GLU A 70 -1.90 1.94 4.05
N LEU A 71 -1.39 0.82 3.53
CA LEU A 71 -1.72 -0.51 4.06
C LEU A 71 -1.17 -0.75 5.47
N THR A 72 -0.11 -0.05 5.85
CA THR A 72 0.55 -0.20 7.15
C THR A 72 0.18 0.90 8.14
N GLU A 73 -0.60 1.89 7.72
CA GLU A 73 -1.09 2.97 8.59
C GLU A 73 -2.01 2.38 9.67
N GLU A 74 -1.52 2.33 10.91
CA GLU A 74 -2.28 1.85 12.05
C GLU A 74 -3.47 2.77 12.34
N GLN A 75 -4.64 2.17 12.52
CA GLN A 75 -5.79 2.87 13.07
C GLN A 75 -5.62 2.94 14.59
N ILE A 76 -5.12 4.08 15.10
CA ILE A 76 -5.04 4.34 16.54
C ILE A 76 -6.47 4.39 17.08
N ILE A 77 -6.86 3.35 17.79
CA ILE A 77 -8.15 3.29 18.48
C ILE A 77 -7.99 4.05 19.80
N PRO A 78 -8.77 5.12 20.07
CA PRO A 78 -8.71 5.80 21.35
C PRO A 78 -9.01 4.84 22.51
N ASP A 79 -8.25 4.95 23.60
CA ASP A 79 -8.34 4.06 24.77
C ASP A 79 -9.78 3.95 25.33
N GLU A 80 -10.55 5.02 25.21
CA GLU A 80 -11.96 5.11 25.62
C GLU A 80 -12.87 4.11 24.87
N ILE A 81 -12.58 3.86 23.58
CA ILE A 81 -13.33 2.92 22.74
C ILE A 81 -12.93 1.48 23.08
N VAL A 82 -11.64 1.24 23.33
CA VAL A 82 -11.13 -0.07 23.77
C VAL A 82 -11.79 -0.47 25.09
N ALA A 83 -11.84 0.42 26.07
CA ALA A 83 -12.47 0.17 27.37
C ALA A 83 -13.97 -0.15 27.26
N ARG A 84 -14.69 0.51 26.35
CA ARG A 84 -16.13 0.29 26.13
C ARG A 84 -16.41 -1.08 25.52
N GLY A 85 -15.58 -1.56 24.60
CA GLY A 85 -15.69 -2.90 24.02
C GLY A 85 -15.52 -4.02 25.05
N TYR A 86 -14.55 -3.91 25.96
CA TYR A 86 -14.36 -4.88 27.05
C TYR A 86 -15.53 -4.92 28.04
N LEU A 87 -16.13 -3.77 28.35
CA LEU A 87 -17.30 -3.68 29.24
C LEU A 87 -18.55 -4.30 28.60
N GLN A 88 -18.81 -4.04 27.31
CA GLN A 88 -19.94 -4.62 26.60
C GLN A 88 -19.84 -6.15 26.50
N MET A 89 -18.64 -6.68 26.28
CA MET A 89 -18.40 -8.13 26.23
C MET A 89 -18.55 -8.80 27.60
N LYS A 90 -18.17 -8.12 28.71
CA LYS A 90 -18.39 -8.63 30.07
C LYS A 90 -19.85 -8.59 30.52
N ILE A 91 -20.64 -7.64 30.02
CA ILE A 91 -22.08 -7.55 30.33
C ILE A 91 -22.86 -8.63 29.57
N SER A 92 -22.43 -9.00 28.36
CA SER A 92 -23.07 -10.06 27.57
C SER A 92 -22.75 -11.49 28.02
N LEU A 93 -21.77 -11.68 28.90
CA LEU A 93 -21.37 -12.97 29.48
C LEU A 93 -21.92 -13.18 30.92
N ARG A 94 -22.95 -12.40 31.31
CA ARG A 94 -23.65 -12.53 32.58
C ARG A 94 -25.13 -12.85 32.38
#